data_AF-A0A7X7JR10-F1
#
_entry.id   AF-A0A7X7JR10-F1
#
_cell.length_a   1.000
_cell.length_b   1.000
_cell.length_c   1.000
_cell.angle_alpha   90.00
_cell.angle_beta   90.00
_cell.angle_gamma   90.00
#
_symmetry.space_group_name_H-M   'P 1'
#
loop_
_entity.id
_entity.type
_entity.pdbx_description
1 polymer ?
#
loop_
_entity_poly.entity_id
_entity_poly.type
_entity_poly.pdbx_seq_one_letter_code
_entity_poly.pdbx_strand_id
1 'polypeptide(L)'
;PITPATEIMELMSRAMPRAGGIFIQMEDEIASLGATIGASLGGLKAMTATSGPGFSLMQEHISYAAMAEVPCVIVHVMRGGPSTGLPTMPSQGDVMQVRWGAHGDHPILVVAPSSAYEFFDLTVKAFNLAERYRNPVIVLADEIVAHTRESVVLPPLETLEIEDRPKPTVPPEWYSPYRDPGTGVPPMAAFGEGYRFHVTGLTHDINGYPTERQDETEELMARLFNKISKDFHLLQWYDAYHEEGAEVMVIAYGSVARSALHAVRMAREKGLPAGLLKLKVIWPFMRRTVMRYLQSSRAVIVPEMNMGQLSREVKRVNQGACQIRTLNRVDGRLITPDQILTSIEEALA
;
A
#
# COMPACT_ATOMS: atom_id res chain seq x y z
N PRO A 1 15.41 -14.93 -1.27
CA PRO A 1 15.27 -14.44 0.12
C PRO A 1 15.94 -13.09 0.29
N ILE A 2 15.31 -12.14 1.00
CA ILE A 2 15.82 -10.77 1.15
C ILE A 2 15.46 -10.21 2.52
N THR A 3 16.47 -9.81 3.32
CA THR A 3 16.26 -9.08 4.58
C THR A 3 15.62 -7.72 4.28
N PRO A 4 14.69 -7.21 5.10
CA PRO A 4 14.07 -7.78 6.31
C PRO A 4 12.72 -8.48 6.05
N ALA A 5 12.53 -9.09 4.87
CA ALA A 5 11.34 -9.86 4.53
C ALA A 5 11.53 -11.38 4.68
N THR A 6 12.73 -11.84 5.05
CA THR A 6 13.09 -13.26 5.15
C THR A 6 12.26 -14.00 6.20
N GLU A 7 11.94 -13.34 7.31
CA GLU A 7 11.16 -13.89 8.42
C GLU A 7 9.71 -14.18 7.99
N ILE A 8 9.14 -13.35 7.11
CA ILE A 8 7.82 -13.60 6.51
C ILE A 8 7.90 -14.90 5.71
N MET A 9 8.92 -15.05 4.86
CA MET A 9 9.14 -16.26 4.07
C MET A 9 9.32 -17.50 4.96
N GLU A 10 10.15 -17.42 6.01
CA GLU A 10 10.39 -18.55 6.93
C GLU A 10 9.09 -19.00 7.61
N LEU A 11 8.32 -18.05 8.16
CA LEU A 11 7.05 -18.35 8.82
C LEU A 11 6.03 -18.93 7.82
N MET A 12 5.92 -18.35 6.64
CA MET A 12 4.99 -18.81 5.59
C MET A 12 5.34 -20.21 5.08
N SER A 13 6.63 -20.57 5.01
CA SER A 13 7.04 -21.93 4.62
C SER A 13 6.48 -23.04 5.52
N ARG A 14 6.23 -22.71 6.79
CA ARG A 14 5.64 -23.64 7.78
C ARG A 14 4.14 -23.45 7.93
N ALA A 15 3.66 -22.20 7.89
CA ALA A 15 2.26 -21.87 8.13
C ALA A 15 1.36 -22.21 6.93
N MET A 16 1.81 -21.95 5.70
CA MET A 16 0.99 -22.17 4.49
C MET A 16 0.58 -23.64 4.32
N PRO A 17 1.49 -24.63 4.40
CA PRO A 17 1.09 -26.04 4.28
C PRO A 17 0.11 -26.48 5.38
N ARG A 18 0.25 -25.95 6.60
CA ARG A 18 -0.67 -26.24 7.72
C ARG A 18 -2.07 -25.66 7.49
N ALA A 19 -2.16 -24.54 6.78
CA ALA A 19 -3.41 -23.92 6.38
C ALA A 19 -3.97 -24.51 5.06
N GLY A 20 -3.36 -25.56 4.50
CA GLY A 20 -3.75 -26.16 3.22
C GLY A 20 -3.36 -25.33 1.99
N GLY A 21 -2.56 -24.27 2.18
CA GLY A 21 -2.02 -23.45 1.12
C GLY A 21 -0.68 -23.94 0.59
N ILE A 22 -0.16 -23.25 -0.42
CA ILE A 22 1.10 -23.59 -1.09
C ILE A 22 2.13 -22.51 -0.78
N PHE A 23 3.36 -22.94 -0.50
CA PHE A 23 4.53 -22.07 -0.40
C PHE A 23 5.59 -22.56 -1.39
N ILE A 24 6.17 -21.62 -2.14
CA ILE A 24 7.25 -21.89 -3.08
C ILE A 24 8.30 -20.80 -2.90
N GLN A 25 9.57 -21.19 -2.74
CA GLN A 25 10.69 -20.28 -2.84
C GLN A 25 11.16 -20.26 -4.30
N MET A 26 11.03 -19.11 -4.95
CA MET A 26 11.50 -18.93 -6.33
C MET A 26 12.99 -18.57 -6.39
N GLU A 27 13.54 -18.69 -7.59
CA GLU A 27 14.92 -18.38 -7.94
C GLU A 27 15.28 -16.90 -7.79
N ASP A 28 14.32 -16.01 -8.05
CA ASP A 28 14.45 -14.56 -7.91
C ASP A 28 13.09 -13.87 -7.70
N GLU A 29 13.10 -12.55 -7.53
CA GLU A 29 11.89 -11.75 -7.33
C GLU A 29 11.02 -11.60 -8.60
N ILE A 30 11.59 -11.77 -9.79
CA ILE A 30 10.85 -11.75 -11.06
C ILE A 30 9.96 -12.99 -11.13
N ALA A 31 10.54 -14.17 -10.92
CA ALA A 31 9.84 -15.44 -10.84
C ALA A 31 8.83 -15.46 -9.69
N SER A 32 9.17 -14.86 -8.54
CA SER A 32 8.27 -14.76 -7.38
C SER A 32 6.96 -14.04 -7.70
N LEU A 33 7.01 -12.85 -8.31
CA LEU A 33 5.80 -12.12 -8.65
C LEU A 33 5.08 -12.73 -9.87
N GLY A 34 5.82 -13.24 -10.86
CA GLY A 34 5.25 -13.98 -11.99
C GLY A 34 4.40 -15.18 -11.54
N ALA A 35 4.90 -15.98 -10.59
CA ALA A 35 4.14 -17.10 -10.05
C ALA A 35 2.98 -16.67 -9.15
N THR A 36 3.11 -15.56 -8.43
CA THR A 36 2.01 -14.96 -7.65
C THR A 36 0.86 -14.57 -8.59
N ILE A 37 1.16 -13.92 -9.71
CA ILE A 37 0.19 -13.56 -10.74
C ILE A 37 -0.44 -14.81 -11.35
N GLY A 38 0.37 -15.83 -11.68
CA GLY A 38 -0.12 -17.12 -12.19
C GLY A 38 -1.06 -17.83 -11.23
N ALA A 39 -0.73 -17.88 -9.93
CA ALA A 39 -1.59 -18.46 -8.90
C ALA A 39 -2.92 -17.70 -8.76
N SER A 40 -2.89 -16.37 -8.90
CA SER A 40 -4.10 -15.54 -8.91
C SER A 40 -4.98 -15.77 -10.14
N LEU A 41 -4.38 -15.95 -11.31
CA LEU A 41 -5.09 -16.36 -12.53
C LEU A 41 -5.69 -17.77 -12.40
N GLY A 42 -5.07 -18.63 -11.59
CA GLY A 42 -5.62 -19.92 -11.16
C GLY A 42 -6.74 -19.83 -10.11
N GLY A 43 -7.13 -18.63 -9.69
CA GLY A 43 -8.26 -18.39 -8.79
C GLY A 43 -7.91 -18.32 -7.30
N LEU A 44 -6.64 -18.34 -6.94
CA LEU A 44 -6.20 -18.26 -5.54
C LEU A 44 -5.89 -16.82 -5.11
N LYS A 45 -6.07 -16.52 -3.83
CA LYS A 45 -5.49 -15.31 -3.22
C LYS A 45 -3.99 -15.55 -3.04
N ALA A 46 -3.18 -14.78 -3.75
CA ALA A 46 -1.74 -14.98 -3.81
C ALA A 46 -0.98 -13.73 -3.35
N MET A 47 0.17 -13.94 -2.70
CA MET A 47 1.05 -12.86 -2.27
C MET A 47 2.53 -13.22 -2.38
N THR A 48 3.36 -12.18 -2.39
CA THR A 48 4.81 -12.28 -2.20
C THR A 48 5.29 -11.25 -1.17
N ALA A 49 6.53 -11.39 -0.69
CA ALA A 49 7.17 -10.46 0.23
C ALA A 49 8.59 -10.14 -0.24
N THR A 50 8.97 -8.86 -0.18
CA THR A 50 10.27 -8.38 -0.69
C THR A 50 10.73 -7.08 0.00
N SER A 51 11.89 -6.55 -0.42
CA SER A 51 12.43 -5.25 -0.03
C SER A 51 12.91 -4.46 -1.26
N GLY A 52 13.46 -3.26 -1.11
CA GLY A 52 13.72 -2.30 -2.20
C GLY A 52 14.35 -2.90 -3.47
N PRO A 53 15.47 -3.65 -3.38
CA PRO A 53 16.08 -4.29 -4.56
C PRO A 53 15.15 -5.26 -5.28
N GLY A 54 14.51 -6.16 -4.54
CA GLY A 54 13.57 -7.12 -5.11
C GLY A 54 12.30 -6.47 -5.65
N PHE A 55 11.80 -5.43 -4.98
CA PHE A 55 10.69 -4.62 -5.47
C PHE A 55 11.03 -3.92 -6.80
N SER A 56 12.30 -3.55 -7.00
CA SER A 56 12.78 -2.98 -8.26
C SER A 56 12.74 -4.01 -9.40
N LEU A 57 13.05 -5.28 -9.11
CA LEU A 57 12.94 -6.38 -10.08
C LEU A 57 11.48 -6.74 -10.40
N MET A 58 10.56 -6.49 -9.47
CA MET A 58 9.12 -6.78 -9.64
C MET A 58 8.37 -5.74 -10.49
N GLN A 59 8.96 -4.59 -10.83
CA GLN A 59 8.22 -3.46 -11.41
C GLN A 59 7.49 -3.77 -12.72
N GLU A 60 8.11 -4.56 -13.62
CA GLU A 60 7.48 -4.97 -14.87
C GLU A 60 6.26 -5.87 -14.62
N HIS A 61 6.33 -6.76 -13.62
CA HIS A 61 5.21 -7.59 -13.25
C HIS A 61 4.10 -6.82 -12.53
N ILE A 62 4.43 -5.73 -11.83
CA ILE A 62 3.43 -4.84 -11.22
C ILE A 62 2.62 -4.13 -12.32
N SER A 63 3.27 -3.57 -13.35
CA SER A 63 2.55 -2.97 -14.49
C SER A 63 1.75 -4.03 -15.26
N TYR A 64 2.31 -5.23 -15.46
CA TYR A 64 1.58 -6.35 -16.06
C TYR A 64 0.33 -6.74 -15.26
N ALA A 65 0.44 -6.90 -13.93
CA ALA A 65 -0.69 -7.25 -13.08
C ALA A 65 -1.79 -6.17 -13.07
N ALA A 66 -1.40 -4.89 -13.10
CA ALA A 66 -2.36 -3.81 -13.22
C ALA A 66 -3.08 -3.82 -14.58
N MET A 67 -2.34 -4.01 -15.67
CA MET A 67 -2.89 -4.07 -17.03
C MET A 67 -3.81 -5.27 -17.24
N ALA A 68 -3.38 -6.45 -16.79
CA ALA A 68 -4.15 -7.69 -16.87
C ALA A 68 -5.27 -7.79 -15.82
N GLU A 69 -5.37 -6.80 -14.92
CA GLU A 69 -6.33 -6.75 -13.81
C GLU A 69 -6.30 -8.02 -12.95
N VAL A 70 -5.08 -8.42 -12.58
CA VAL A 70 -4.82 -9.60 -11.75
C VAL A 70 -4.58 -9.14 -10.32
N PRO A 71 -5.45 -9.51 -9.36
CA PRO A 71 -5.28 -9.13 -7.97
C PRO A 71 -4.18 -9.95 -7.30
N CYS A 72 -3.30 -9.27 -6.58
CA CYS A 72 -2.28 -9.90 -5.75
C CYS A 72 -1.81 -8.92 -4.67
N VAL A 73 -1.22 -9.46 -3.60
CA VAL A 73 -0.66 -8.65 -2.53
C VAL A 73 0.86 -8.73 -2.54
N ILE A 74 1.53 -7.59 -2.44
CA ILE A 74 2.99 -7.47 -2.35
C ILE A 74 3.32 -6.84 -1.01
N VAL A 75 3.92 -7.61 -0.10
CA VAL A 75 4.46 -7.03 1.13
C VAL A 75 5.84 -6.46 0.80
N HIS A 76 5.97 -5.14 0.88
CA HIS A 76 7.22 -4.45 0.65
C HIS A 76 7.74 -3.90 1.97
N VAL A 77 8.80 -4.51 2.49
CA VAL A 77 9.47 -4.07 3.71
C VAL A 77 10.66 -3.19 3.36
N MET A 78 10.53 -1.89 3.59
CA MET A 78 11.54 -0.88 3.30
C MET A 78 12.75 -1.02 4.23
N ARG A 79 13.95 -0.90 3.64
CA ARG A 79 15.24 -0.89 4.34
C ARG A 79 16.13 0.19 3.73
N GLY A 80 17.28 0.48 4.34
CA GLY A 80 18.19 1.49 3.82
C GLY A 80 18.59 1.22 2.37
N GLY A 81 18.38 2.20 1.49
CA GLY A 81 18.82 2.24 0.09
C GLY A 81 19.79 3.41 -0.16
N PRO A 82 20.11 3.76 -1.42
CA PRO A 82 19.73 3.07 -2.67
C PRO A 82 20.57 1.81 -2.93
N SER A 83 20.23 1.06 -3.98
CA SER A 83 20.90 -0.20 -4.36
C SER A 83 20.87 -1.20 -3.17
N THR A 84 21.96 -1.92 -2.89
CA THR A 84 22.06 -2.79 -1.71
C THR A 84 21.79 -2.03 -0.41
N GLY A 85 22.24 -0.77 -0.35
CA GLY A 85 22.05 0.17 0.74
C GLY A 85 22.55 -0.33 2.09
N LEU A 86 21.71 -0.20 3.12
CA LEU A 86 21.94 -0.68 4.49
C LEU A 86 20.93 -1.80 4.79
N PRO A 87 21.26 -3.08 4.47
CA PRO A 87 20.29 -4.18 4.50
C PRO A 87 19.62 -4.42 5.85
N THR A 88 20.28 -4.03 6.94
CA THR A 88 19.85 -4.26 8.33
C THR A 88 19.39 -2.98 9.02
N MET A 89 19.26 -1.87 8.29
CA MET A 89 18.85 -0.60 8.86
C MET A 89 17.50 -0.15 8.29
N PRO A 90 16.65 0.47 9.11
CA PRO A 90 15.36 0.97 8.68
C PRO A 90 15.46 2.18 7.75
N SER A 91 14.41 2.32 6.95
CA SER A 91 14.21 3.41 6.00
C SER A 91 12.73 3.48 5.64
N GLN A 92 12.30 4.64 5.18
CA GLN A 92 11.02 4.84 4.51
C GLN A 92 11.22 5.41 3.10
N GLY A 93 12.33 5.05 2.47
CA GLY A 93 12.83 5.60 1.21
C GLY A 93 12.08 5.18 -0.06
N ASP A 94 11.11 4.27 0.03
CA ASP A 94 10.51 3.65 -1.15
C ASP A 94 9.06 4.10 -1.40
N VAL A 95 8.55 5.09 -0.66
CA VAL A 95 7.17 5.63 -0.79
C VAL A 95 6.83 6.09 -2.21
N MET A 96 7.78 6.69 -2.93
CA MET A 96 7.59 7.07 -4.32
C MET A 96 7.84 5.92 -5.28
N GLN A 97 8.70 4.96 -4.92
CA GLN A 97 8.94 3.78 -5.75
C GLN A 97 7.68 2.91 -5.84
N VAL A 98 6.94 2.74 -4.74
CA VAL A 98 5.66 2.01 -4.78
C VAL A 98 4.59 2.68 -5.63
N ARG A 99 4.70 3.99 -5.90
CA ARG A 99 3.74 4.71 -6.74
C ARG A 99 4.17 4.79 -8.20
N TRP A 100 5.44 5.07 -8.45
CA TRP A 100 5.95 5.47 -9.75
C TRP A 100 7.02 4.52 -10.31
N GLY A 101 7.30 3.42 -9.62
CA GLY A 101 8.34 2.48 -10.04
C GLY A 101 7.93 1.65 -11.26
N ALA A 102 6.66 1.25 -11.35
CA ALA A 102 6.12 0.55 -12.51
C ALA A 102 5.81 1.54 -13.64
N HIS A 103 5.99 1.10 -14.88
CA HIS A 103 5.83 1.95 -16.06
C HIS A 103 4.37 2.01 -16.53
N GLY A 104 4.03 3.08 -17.24
CA GLY A 104 2.68 3.34 -17.73
C GLY A 104 1.77 3.98 -16.68
N ASP A 105 0.65 4.54 -17.13
CA ASP A 105 -0.38 5.05 -16.22
C ASP A 105 -1.15 3.86 -15.62
N HIS A 106 -1.02 3.64 -14.31
CA HIS A 106 -1.73 2.58 -13.62
C HIS A 106 -2.27 3.04 -12.27
N PRO A 107 -3.41 2.51 -11.80
CA PRO A 107 -3.86 2.74 -10.44
C PRO A 107 -2.97 1.96 -9.45
N ILE A 108 -2.85 2.49 -8.24
CA ILE A 108 -2.09 1.82 -7.18
C ILE A 108 -2.75 2.00 -5.82
N LEU A 109 -2.72 0.93 -5.05
CA LEU A 109 -3.27 0.84 -3.70
C LEU A 109 -2.14 0.45 -2.76
N VAL A 110 -1.87 1.30 -1.76
CA VAL A 110 -0.80 1.08 -0.79
C VAL A 110 -1.28 1.40 0.62
N VAL A 111 -1.22 0.38 1.47
CA VAL A 111 -1.49 0.49 2.91
C VAL A 111 -0.18 0.45 3.70
N ALA A 112 -0.10 1.13 4.84
CA ALA A 112 1.11 1.24 5.64
C ALA A 112 0.85 0.98 7.13
N PRO A 113 1.14 -0.23 7.64
CA PRO A 113 0.95 -0.55 9.05
C PRO A 113 1.98 0.14 9.95
N SER A 114 1.58 0.49 11.18
CA SER A 114 2.50 1.02 12.21
C SER A 114 2.71 0.09 13.41
N SER A 115 2.12 -1.10 13.42
CA SER A 115 2.16 -2.05 14.55
C SER A 115 2.00 -3.49 14.05
N ALA A 116 2.30 -4.48 14.89
CA ALA A 116 2.10 -5.89 14.56
C ALA A 116 0.61 -6.21 14.30
N TYR A 117 -0.30 -5.63 15.09
CA TYR A 117 -1.75 -5.79 14.87
C TYR A 117 -2.19 -5.17 13.54
N GLU A 118 -1.75 -3.95 13.24
CA GLU A 118 -2.08 -3.32 11.95
C GLU A 118 -1.45 -4.04 10.77
N PHE A 119 -0.29 -4.67 10.94
CA PHE A 119 0.30 -5.49 9.89
C PHE A 119 -0.68 -6.61 9.53
N PHE A 120 -1.22 -7.32 10.53
CA PHE A 120 -2.26 -8.32 10.31
C PHE A 120 -3.52 -7.73 9.66
N ASP A 121 -4.14 -6.71 10.29
CA ASP A 121 -5.42 -6.14 9.86
C ASP A 121 -5.34 -5.53 8.44
N LEU A 122 -4.30 -4.76 8.15
CA LEU A 122 -4.11 -4.15 6.84
C LEU A 122 -3.70 -5.17 5.78
N THR A 123 -3.09 -6.31 6.13
CA THR A 123 -2.84 -7.39 5.16
C THR A 123 -4.14 -8.06 4.75
N VAL A 124 -5.05 -8.34 5.68
CA VAL A 124 -6.40 -8.85 5.34
C VAL A 124 -7.14 -7.86 4.44
N LYS A 125 -7.14 -6.58 4.81
CA LYS A 125 -7.76 -5.52 3.99
C LYS A 125 -7.07 -5.35 2.64
N ALA A 126 -5.76 -5.55 2.53
CA ALA A 126 -5.04 -5.50 1.27
C ALA A 126 -5.51 -6.61 0.31
N PHE A 127 -5.75 -7.83 0.81
CA PHE A 127 -6.36 -8.88 0.00
C PHE A 127 -7.77 -8.51 -0.45
N ASN A 128 -8.61 -7.98 0.45
CA ASN A 128 -9.95 -7.54 0.08
C ASN A 128 -9.93 -6.44 -0.99
N LEU A 129 -9.05 -5.43 -0.84
CA LEU A 129 -8.85 -4.39 -1.83
C LEU A 129 -8.37 -4.96 -3.18
N ALA A 130 -7.45 -5.92 -3.15
CA ALA A 130 -6.94 -6.56 -4.37
C ALA A 130 -8.09 -7.24 -5.11
N GLU A 131 -8.83 -8.11 -4.42
CA GLU A 131 -9.96 -8.85 -4.98
C GLU A 131 -11.09 -7.95 -5.45
N ARG A 132 -11.47 -6.94 -4.65
CA ARG A 132 -12.55 -5.98 -4.95
C ARG A 132 -12.26 -5.19 -6.22
N TYR A 133 -11.04 -4.68 -6.39
CA TYR A 133 -10.68 -3.81 -7.50
C TYR A 133 -9.95 -4.53 -8.64
N ARG A 134 -9.69 -5.84 -8.51
CA ARG A 134 -8.84 -6.60 -9.45
C ARG A 134 -7.53 -5.87 -9.75
N ASN A 135 -6.77 -5.56 -8.70
CA ASN A 135 -5.55 -4.75 -8.79
C ASN A 135 -4.45 -5.27 -7.85
N PRO A 136 -3.15 -5.12 -8.18
CA PRO A 136 -2.09 -5.30 -7.20
C PRO A 136 -2.24 -4.32 -6.02
N VAL A 137 -2.02 -4.80 -4.80
CA VAL A 137 -2.03 -3.99 -3.58
C VAL A 137 -0.72 -4.19 -2.83
N ILE A 138 -0.13 -3.09 -2.37
CA ILE A 138 1.13 -3.12 -1.63
C ILE A 138 0.87 -2.89 -0.14
N VAL A 139 1.41 -3.77 0.69
CA VAL A 139 1.53 -3.54 2.14
C VAL A 139 2.94 -3.00 2.38
N LEU A 140 3.04 -1.70 2.64
CA LEU A 140 4.29 -0.97 2.78
C LEU A 140 4.66 -0.82 4.25
N ALA A 141 5.57 -1.67 4.72
CA ALA A 141 6.12 -1.59 6.07
C ALA A 141 7.58 -1.11 6.02
N ASP A 142 8.08 -0.53 7.10
CA ASP A 142 9.53 -0.37 7.29
C ASP A 142 10.11 -1.50 8.15
N GLU A 143 11.43 -1.68 8.07
CA GLU A 143 12.17 -2.73 8.79
C GLU A 143 11.81 -2.82 10.29
N ILE A 144 11.62 -1.68 10.96
CA ILE A 144 11.26 -1.67 12.38
C ILE A 144 9.90 -2.34 12.58
N VAL A 145 8.88 -1.96 11.79
CA VAL A 145 7.54 -2.56 11.91
C VAL A 145 7.59 -4.06 11.64
N ALA A 146 8.35 -4.50 10.62
CA ALA A 146 8.45 -5.91 10.26
C ALA A 146 9.13 -6.78 11.32
N HIS A 147 10.09 -6.23 12.09
CA HIS A 147 10.76 -6.94 13.18
C HIS A 147 10.17 -6.69 14.56
N THR A 148 9.17 -5.82 14.68
CA THR A 148 8.50 -5.54 15.95
C THR A 148 7.67 -6.75 16.40
N ARG A 149 7.79 -7.11 17.68
CA ARG A 149 6.99 -8.16 18.33
C ARG A 149 6.11 -7.56 19.41
N GLU A 150 4.82 -7.84 19.37
CA GLU A 150 3.83 -7.31 20.31
C GLU A 150 2.86 -8.41 20.74
N SER A 151 2.33 -8.29 21.95
CA SER A 151 1.13 -9.05 22.33
C SER A 151 -0.07 -8.41 21.67
N VAL A 152 -0.78 -9.18 20.85
CA VAL A 152 -1.96 -8.74 20.12
C VAL A 152 -3.13 -9.68 20.40
N VAL A 153 -4.33 -9.12 20.47
CA VAL A 153 -5.57 -9.90 20.48
C VAL A 153 -6.11 -9.87 19.06
N LEU A 154 -6.03 -11.02 18.37
CA LEU A 154 -6.60 -11.13 17.04
C LEU A 154 -8.11 -11.32 17.14
N PRO A 155 -8.90 -10.70 16.24
CA PRO A 155 -10.32 -10.98 16.16
C PRO A 155 -10.56 -12.45 15.78
N PRO A 156 -11.69 -13.06 16.19
CA PRO A 156 -12.07 -14.39 15.74
C PRO A 156 -12.16 -14.45 14.20
N LEU A 157 -11.78 -15.58 13.60
CA LEU A 157 -11.69 -15.71 12.13
C LEU A 157 -13.04 -15.44 11.44
N GLU A 158 -14.13 -15.89 12.05
CA GLU A 158 -15.50 -15.70 11.59
C GLU A 158 -15.97 -14.24 11.60
N THR A 159 -15.25 -13.35 12.29
CA THR A 159 -15.54 -11.90 12.31
C THR A 159 -14.74 -11.12 11.27
N LEU A 160 -13.78 -11.78 10.60
CA LEU A 160 -13.03 -11.17 9.52
C LEU A 160 -13.91 -11.02 8.28
N GLU A 161 -13.98 -9.80 7.76
CA GLU A 161 -14.54 -9.56 6.43
C GLU A 161 -13.56 -10.09 5.40
N ILE A 162 -14.00 -11.06 4.60
CA ILE A 162 -13.22 -11.67 3.51
C ILE A 162 -13.98 -11.44 2.22
N GLU A 163 -13.35 -10.74 1.29
CA GLU A 163 -13.93 -10.45 -0.02
C GLU A 163 -13.29 -11.29 -1.10
N ASP A 164 -14.11 -11.86 -1.97
CA ASP A 164 -13.67 -12.59 -3.15
C ASP A 164 -13.96 -11.77 -4.40
N ARG A 165 -13.08 -11.90 -5.40
CA ARG A 165 -13.29 -11.20 -6.67
C ARG A 165 -14.60 -11.64 -7.33
N PRO A 166 -15.28 -10.75 -8.07
CA PRO A 166 -16.49 -11.12 -8.80
C PRO A 166 -16.21 -12.26 -9.80
N LYS A 167 -17.05 -13.29 -9.79
CA LYS A 167 -17.00 -14.43 -10.72
C LYS A 167 -18.03 -14.28 -11.84
N PRO A 168 -17.76 -14.77 -13.06
CA PRO A 168 -18.74 -14.74 -14.13
C PRO A 168 -19.98 -15.58 -13.77
N THR A 169 -21.15 -15.06 -14.12
CA THR A 169 -22.45 -15.74 -13.93
C THR A 169 -23.08 -16.18 -15.27
N VAL A 170 -22.38 -15.93 -16.37
CA VAL A 170 -22.82 -16.25 -17.74
C VAL A 170 -22.26 -17.60 -18.18
N PRO A 171 -22.90 -18.26 -19.17
CA PRO A 171 -22.33 -19.44 -19.82
C PRO A 171 -20.93 -19.16 -20.41
N PRO A 172 -20.02 -20.15 -20.44
CA PRO A 172 -18.66 -19.98 -20.97
C PRO A 172 -18.58 -19.37 -22.36
N GLU A 173 -19.52 -19.67 -23.24
CA GLU A 173 -19.62 -19.15 -24.61
C GLU A 173 -19.93 -17.65 -24.69
N TRP A 174 -20.45 -17.04 -23.62
CA TRP A 174 -20.79 -15.62 -23.55
C TRP A 174 -19.80 -14.81 -22.72
N TYR A 175 -18.79 -15.45 -22.16
CA TYR A 175 -17.83 -14.81 -21.29
C TYR A 175 -16.87 -13.93 -22.07
N SER A 176 -16.72 -12.69 -21.60
CA SER A 176 -15.81 -11.69 -22.14
C SER A 176 -15.04 -11.10 -20.94
N PRO A 177 -13.74 -11.43 -20.77
CA PRO A 177 -12.98 -11.26 -19.52
C PRO A 177 -12.84 -9.81 -19.02
N TYR A 178 -12.97 -8.84 -19.92
CA TYR A 178 -12.80 -7.42 -19.64
C TYR A 178 -14.07 -6.60 -19.90
N ARG A 179 -15.19 -7.27 -20.19
CA ARG A 179 -16.49 -6.61 -20.31
C ARG A 179 -17.00 -6.17 -18.94
N ASP A 180 -17.14 -4.87 -18.76
CA ASP A 180 -17.65 -4.28 -17.52
C ASP A 180 -19.19 -4.40 -17.42
N PRO A 181 -19.74 -4.96 -16.34
CA PRO A 181 -21.18 -4.95 -16.07
C PRO A 181 -21.71 -3.59 -15.58
N GLY A 182 -20.87 -2.54 -15.55
CA GLY A 182 -21.18 -1.20 -15.06
C GLY A 182 -20.61 -0.90 -13.67
N THR A 183 -19.79 -1.80 -13.13
CA THR A 183 -19.14 -1.66 -11.81
C THR A 183 -17.72 -1.11 -11.94
N GLY A 184 -17.14 -1.04 -13.13
CA GLY A 184 -15.73 -0.78 -13.38
C GLY A 184 -14.83 -2.02 -13.22
N VAL A 185 -15.35 -3.11 -12.65
CA VAL A 185 -14.59 -4.33 -12.30
C VAL A 185 -15.24 -5.52 -13.01
N PRO A 186 -14.71 -5.94 -14.18
CA PRO A 186 -15.21 -7.10 -14.89
C PRO A 186 -15.11 -8.37 -14.04
N PRO A 187 -16.09 -9.29 -14.08
CA PRO A 187 -15.98 -10.58 -13.42
C PRO A 187 -14.83 -11.42 -14.01
N MET A 188 -14.11 -12.14 -13.15
CA MET A 188 -12.89 -12.86 -13.50
C MET A 188 -13.05 -14.36 -13.27
N ALA A 189 -13.06 -15.13 -14.35
CA ALA A 189 -12.92 -16.59 -14.29
C ALA A 189 -11.51 -17.00 -13.83
N ALA A 190 -11.38 -18.17 -13.20
CA ALA A 190 -10.08 -18.81 -13.02
C ALA A 190 -9.77 -19.78 -14.16
N PHE A 191 -8.48 -19.97 -14.45
CA PHE A 191 -8.06 -21.04 -15.34
C PHE A 191 -8.46 -22.40 -14.79
N GLY A 192 -9.06 -23.24 -15.64
CA GLY A 192 -9.54 -24.56 -15.26
C GLY A 192 -11.03 -24.61 -14.88
N GLU A 193 -11.72 -23.48 -14.76
CA GLU A 193 -13.17 -23.43 -14.45
C GLU A 193 -14.07 -23.60 -15.68
N GLY A 194 -13.51 -23.93 -16.86
CA GLY A 194 -14.26 -24.12 -18.11
C GLY A 194 -14.45 -22.87 -18.96
N TYR A 195 -14.13 -21.69 -18.43
CA TYR A 195 -14.06 -20.44 -19.19
C TYR A 195 -12.76 -20.34 -19.99
N ARG A 196 -12.86 -19.91 -21.25
CA ARG A 196 -11.70 -19.65 -22.12
C ARG A 196 -11.55 -18.15 -22.30
N PHE A 197 -10.37 -17.63 -21.98
CA PHE A 197 -10.08 -16.21 -22.09
C PHE A 197 -8.59 -15.98 -22.32
N HIS A 198 -8.27 -14.82 -22.86
CA HIS A 198 -6.92 -14.36 -23.10
C HIS A 198 -6.51 -13.36 -22.03
N VAL A 199 -5.25 -13.44 -21.60
CA VAL A 199 -4.64 -12.48 -20.67
C VAL A 199 -3.38 -11.98 -21.32
N THR A 200 -3.22 -10.66 -21.40
CA THR A 200 -2.11 -10.02 -22.09
C THR A 200 -1.68 -8.74 -21.37
N GLY A 201 -0.40 -8.40 -21.50
CA GLY A 201 0.13 -7.11 -21.05
C GLY A 201 -0.03 -5.99 -22.09
N LEU A 202 -0.53 -6.31 -23.29
CA LEU A 202 -0.84 -5.33 -24.33
C LEU A 202 -2.18 -4.64 -24.04
N THR A 203 -2.36 -3.42 -24.54
CA THR A 203 -3.68 -2.81 -24.70
C THR A 203 -4.61 -3.78 -25.41
N HIS A 204 -5.76 -4.05 -24.83
CA HIS A 204 -6.65 -5.12 -25.28
C HIS A 204 -8.11 -4.71 -25.30
N ASP A 205 -8.87 -5.35 -26.19
CA ASP A 205 -10.32 -5.23 -26.25
C ASP A 205 -10.98 -5.95 -25.05
N ILE A 206 -12.31 -5.87 -24.99
CA ILE A 206 -13.11 -6.53 -23.94
C ILE A 206 -12.92 -8.06 -23.87
N ASN A 207 -12.42 -8.69 -24.94
CA ASN A 207 -12.19 -10.12 -25.04
C ASN A 207 -10.75 -10.53 -24.68
N GLY A 208 -9.87 -9.56 -24.44
CA GLY A 208 -8.45 -9.77 -24.11
C GLY A 208 -7.54 -9.88 -25.33
N TYR A 209 -8.01 -9.53 -26.53
CA TYR A 209 -7.18 -9.49 -27.73
C TYR A 209 -6.51 -8.14 -27.88
N PRO A 210 -5.22 -8.08 -28.29
CA PRO A 210 -4.52 -6.83 -28.48
C PRO A 210 -5.25 -5.88 -29.45
N THR A 211 -5.28 -4.60 -29.10
CA THR A 211 -5.93 -3.56 -29.91
C THR A 211 -5.12 -2.27 -29.93
N GLU A 212 -5.23 -1.54 -31.04
CA GLU A 212 -4.73 -0.18 -31.23
C GLU A 212 -5.87 0.81 -31.50
N ARG A 213 -7.12 0.35 -31.39
CA ARG A 213 -8.29 1.19 -31.61
C ARG A 213 -8.40 2.23 -30.49
N GLN A 214 -8.54 3.49 -30.89
CA GLN A 214 -8.53 4.61 -29.95
C GLN A 214 -9.68 4.54 -28.94
N ASP A 215 -10.89 4.22 -29.41
CA ASP A 215 -12.10 4.08 -28.57
C ASP A 215 -11.93 3.00 -27.50
N GLU A 216 -11.38 1.84 -27.87
CA GLU A 216 -11.14 0.74 -26.93
C GLU A 216 -10.01 1.06 -25.94
N THR A 217 -8.95 1.74 -26.41
CA THR A 217 -7.82 2.16 -25.57
C THR A 217 -8.27 3.18 -24.51
N GLU A 218 -9.01 4.20 -24.93
CA GLU A 218 -9.53 5.23 -24.02
C GLU A 218 -10.49 4.62 -22.98
N GLU A 219 -11.38 3.73 -23.41
CA GLU A 219 -12.31 3.04 -22.50
C GLU A 219 -11.58 2.15 -21.49
N LEU A 220 -10.61 1.34 -21.94
CA LEU A 220 -9.80 0.50 -21.06
C LEU A 220 -9.08 1.34 -20.01
N MET A 221 -8.34 2.36 -20.44
CA MET A 221 -7.56 3.21 -19.53
C MET A 221 -8.47 3.96 -18.55
N ALA A 222 -9.57 4.54 -19.03
CA ALA A 222 -10.53 5.21 -18.16
C ALA A 222 -11.10 4.24 -17.12
N ARG A 223 -11.46 3.01 -17.50
CA ARG A 223 -12.01 2.00 -16.60
C ARG A 223 -11.01 1.56 -15.54
N LEU A 224 -9.75 1.28 -15.93
CA LEU A 224 -8.68 0.88 -15.01
C LEU A 224 -8.50 1.90 -13.87
N PHE A 225 -8.57 3.20 -14.17
CA PHE A 225 -8.51 4.25 -13.16
C PHE A 225 -9.84 4.44 -12.41
N ASN A 226 -10.96 4.48 -13.13
CA ASN A 226 -12.27 4.80 -12.57
C ASN A 226 -12.77 3.75 -11.58
N LYS A 227 -12.35 2.48 -11.73
CA LYS A 227 -12.73 1.42 -10.79
C LYS A 227 -12.25 1.70 -9.36
N ILE A 228 -11.16 2.47 -9.20
CA ILE A 228 -10.61 2.86 -7.88
C ILE A 228 -10.93 4.34 -7.58
N SER A 229 -10.81 5.24 -8.56
CA SER A 229 -10.89 6.69 -8.33
C SER A 229 -12.25 7.16 -7.79
N LYS A 230 -13.35 6.53 -8.21
CA LYS A 230 -14.70 6.81 -7.69
C LYS A 230 -14.82 6.55 -6.18
N ASP A 231 -14.03 5.60 -5.67
CA ASP A 231 -14.07 5.14 -4.28
C ASP A 231 -12.93 5.72 -3.43
N PHE A 232 -12.18 6.71 -3.93
CA PHE A 232 -11.13 7.38 -3.15
C PHE A 232 -11.61 7.96 -1.81
N HIS A 233 -12.90 8.31 -1.72
CA HIS A 233 -13.52 8.77 -0.47
C HIS A 233 -13.65 7.66 0.58
N LEU A 234 -13.75 6.40 0.17
CA LEU A 234 -13.78 5.22 1.05
C LEU A 234 -12.37 4.79 1.47
N LEU A 235 -11.34 5.17 0.71
CA LEU A 235 -9.93 4.85 0.96
C LEU A 235 -9.21 5.87 1.85
N GLN A 236 -9.97 6.65 2.63
CA GLN A 236 -9.45 7.62 3.59
C GLN A 236 -9.18 6.95 4.96
N TRP A 237 -8.31 5.94 5.01
CA TRP A 237 -8.03 5.20 6.24
C TRP A 237 -6.89 5.83 7.04
N TYR A 238 -7.20 6.30 8.25
CA TYR A 238 -6.27 6.92 9.18
C TYR A 238 -6.73 6.71 10.62
N ASP A 239 -5.82 6.94 11.57
CA ASP A 239 -6.21 7.23 12.96
C ASP A 239 -5.78 8.66 13.30
N ALA A 240 -6.59 9.35 14.08
CA ALA A 240 -6.29 10.67 14.61
C ALA A 240 -6.18 10.62 16.12
N TYR A 241 -5.21 11.36 16.67
CA TYR A 241 -4.98 11.43 18.11
C TYR A 241 -4.76 12.87 18.53
N HIS A 242 -5.42 13.28 19.62
CA HIS A 242 -5.29 14.64 20.16
C HIS A 242 -5.50 15.73 19.09
N GLU A 243 -6.42 15.52 18.15
CA GLU A 243 -6.67 16.47 17.03
C GLU A 243 -7.47 17.71 17.47
N GLU A 244 -8.32 17.56 18.49
CA GLU A 244 -9.13 18.65 19.00
C GLU A 244 -8.26 19.76 19.59
N GLY A 245 -8.48 20.99 19.12
CA GLY A 245 -7.72 22.17 19.54
C GLY A 245 -6.22 22.09 19.26
N ALA A 246 -5.77 21.24 18.32
CA ALA A 246 -4.38 21.19 17.90
C ALA A 246 -4.06 22.37 16.97
N GLU A 247 -3.03 23.14 17.30
CA GLU A 247 -2.44 24.15 16.40
C GLU A 247 -1.30 23.57 15.55
N VAL A 248 -0.63 22.52 16.05
CA VAL A 248 0.41 21.80 15.32
C VAL A 248 0.00 20.35 15.11
N MET A 249 -0.10 19.93 13.86
CA MET A 249 -0.38 18.53 13.51
C MET A 249 0.88 17.83 13.02
N VAL A 250 1.13 16.62 13.53
CA VAL A 250 2.12 15.71 12.97
C VAL A 250 1.43 14.78 11.98
N ILE A 251 1.94 14.64 10.76
CA ILE A 251 1.45 13.66 9.77
C ILE A 251 2.52 12.59 9.58
N ALA A 252 2.22 11.35 9.94
CA ALA A 252 3.18 10.26 9.92
C ALA A 252 2.56 8.91 9.51
N TYR A 253 3.41 7.96 9.17
CA TYR A 253 3.06 6.58 8.81
C TYR A 253 4.18 5.62 9.23
N GLY A 254 3.93 4.31 9.17
CA GLY A 254 4.91 3.29 9.54
C GLY A 254 5.36 3.42 11.00
N SER A 255 6.58 2.99 11.31
CA SER A 255 7.13 3.05 12.68
C SER A 255 7.23 4.48 13.22
N VAL A 256 7.49 5.47 12.37
CA VAL A 256 7.60 6.89 12.78
C VAL A 256 6.30 7.41 13.39
N ALA A 257 5.13 6.88 12.99
CA ALA A 257 3.87 7.26 13.60
C ALA A 257 3.78 6.93 15.11
N ARG A 258 4.50 5.91 15.57
CA ARG A 258 4.58 5.57 17.00
C ARG A 258 5.41 6.59 17.77
N SER A 259 6.57 6.97 17.23
CA SER A 259 7.39 8.05 17.80
C SER A 259 6.60 9.37 17.84
N ALA A 260 5.87 9.67 16.78
CA ALA A 260 5.02 10.85 16.71
C ALA A 260 3.91 10.84 17.77
N LEU A 261 3.24 9.70 18.00
CA LEU A 261 2.22 9.59 19.04
C LEU A 261 2.79 9.86 20.43
N HIS A 262 3.99 9.33 20.72
CA HIS A 262 4.67 9.60 21.99
C HIS A 262 5.03 11.09 22.11
N ALA A 263 5.61 11.69 21.07
CA ALA A 263 5.95 13.12 21.06
C ALA A 263 4.73 14.01 21.28
N VAL A 264 3.59 13.69 20.65
CA VAL A 264 2.33 14.42 20.83
C VAL A 264 1.82 14.31 22.27
N ARG A 265 1.92 13.13 22.89
CA ARG A 265 1.57 12.97 24.32
C ARG A 265 2.46 13.82 25.22
N MET A 266 3.78 13.79 25.01
CA MET A 266 4.72 14.62 25.76
C MET A 266 4.43 16.12 25.57
N ALA A 267 4.09 16.55 24.35
CA ALA A 267 3.71 17.93 24.06
C ALA A 267 2.42 18.32 24.80
N ARG A 268 1.40 17.45 24.81
CA ARG A 268 0.14 17.67 25.53
C ARG A 268 0.32 17.72 27.04
N GLU A 269 1.20 16.91 27.61
CA GLU A 269 1.59 16.97 29.02
C GLU A 269 2.24 18.32 29.39
N LYS A 270 2.97 18.94 28.45
CA LYS A 270 3.50 20.31 28.58
C LYS A 270 2.46 21.41 28.28
N GLY A 271 1.20 21.06 28.02
CA GLY A 271 0.14 22.01 27.68
C GLY A 271 0.21 22.56 26.24
N LEU A 272 0.99 21.95 25.35
CA LEU A 272 1.13 22.40 23.96
C LEU A 272 0.00 21.82 23.09
N PRO A 273 -0.63 22.62 22.21
CA PRO A 273 -1.74 22.18 21.36
C PRO A 273 -1.25 21.37 20.14
N ALA A 274 -0.83 20.12 20.36
CA ALA A 274 -0.31 19.22 19.32
C ALA A 274 -1.23 18.01 19.04
N GLY A 275 -1.34 17.60 17.78
CA GLY A 275 -2.10 16.42 17.37
C GLY A 275 -1.36 15.54 16.37
N LEU A 276 -1.87 14.33 16.12
CA LEU A 276 -1.31 13.36 15.17
C LEU A 276 -2.38 12.89 14.20
N LEU A 277 -2.06 12.94 12.91
CA LEU A 277 -2.72 12.18 11.85
C LEU A 277 -1.81 11.04 11.41
N LYS A 278 -2.17 9.81 11.78
CA LYS A 278 -1.48 8.60 11.35
C LYS A 278 -2.14 8.04 10.10
N LEU A 279 -1.41 7.98 8.99
CA LEU A 279 -1.91 7.44 7.73
C LEU A 279 -1.83 5.91 7.73
N LYS A 280 -2.93 5.25 7.36
CA LYS A 280 -2.96 3.79 7.07
C LYS A 280 -2.98 3.51 5.57
N VAL A 281 -3.45 4.45 4.76
CA VAL A 281 -3.34 4.44 3.30
C VAL A 281 -2.39 5.54 2.86
N ILE A 282 -1.39 5.18 2.04
CA ILE A 282 -0.44 6.12 1.44
C ILE A 282 -0.87 6.47 0.02
N TRP A 283 -1.28 5.45 -0.74
CA TRP A 283 -1.79 5.62 -2.10
C TRP A 283 -3.13 4.89 -2.25
N PRO A 284 -4.15 5.54 -2.85
CA PRO A 284 -4.19 6.93 -3.28
C PRO A 284 -3.99 7.92 -2.11
N PHE A 285 -3.28 9.02 -2.38
CA PHE A 285 -2.99 10.00 -1.32
C PHE A 285 -4.28 10.60 -0.77
N MET A 286 -4.42 10.62 0.56
CA MET A 286 -5.62 11.03 1.28
C MET A 286 -5.83 12.56 1.28
N ARG A 287 -5.89 13.16 0.09
CA ARG A 287 -5.94 14.61 -0.13
C ARG A 287 -7.04 15.28 0.68
N ARG A 288 -8.27 14.74 0.66
CA ARG A 288 -9.41 15.33 1.37
C ARG A 288 -9.15 15.41 2.87
N THR A 289 -8.69 14.31 3.46
CA THR A 289 -8.37 14.23 4.89
C THR A 289 -7.22 15.15 5.24
N VAL A 290 -6.11 15.08 4.50
CA VAL A 290 -4.92 15.91 4.75
C VAL A 290 -5.25 17.39 4.64
N MET A 291 -5.98 17.83 3.61
CA MET A 291 -6.37 19.23 3.44
C MET A 291 -7.16 19.78 4.63
N ARG A 292 -8.02 18.96 5.27
CA ARG A 292 -8.77 19.38 6.47
C ARG A 292 -7.83 19.79 7.60
N TYR A 293 -6.79 18.99 7.87
CA TYR A 293 -5.82 19.31 8.92
C TYR A 293 -4.91 20.47 8.54
N LEU A 294 -4.56 20.60 7.26
CA LEU A 294 -3.78 21.75 6.79
C LEU A 294 -4.54 23.06 6.97
N GLN A 295 -5.86 23.06 6.78
CA GLN A 295 -6.71 24.24 6.97
C GLN A 295 -6.94 24.60 8.45
N SER A 296 -6.85 23.64 9.36
CA SER A 296 -7.11 23.85 10.79
C SER A 296 -5.87 24.05 11.64
N SER A 297 -4.67 23.88 11.08
CA SER A 297 -3.40 23.93 11.83
C SER A 297 -2.61 25.19 11.47
N ARG A 298 -1.90 25.76 12.45
CA ARG A 298 -0.88 26.79 12.23
C ARG A 298 0.33 26.19 11.50
N ALA A 299 0.74 25.00 11.89
CA ALA A 299 1.83 24.27 11.25
C ALA A 299 1.59 22.76 11.19
N VAL A 300 2.21 22.11 10.22
CA VAL A 300 2.24 20.66 10.09
C VAL A 300 3.67 20.17 10.00
N ILE A 301 3.98 19.16 10.81
CA ILE A 301 5.29 18.49 10.83
C ILE A 301 5.14 17.14 10.15
N VAL A 302 6.02 16.84 9.20
CA VAL A 302 6.04 15.56 8.49
C VAL A 302 7.40 14.89 8.77
N PRO A 303 7.47 14.03 9.80
CA PRO A 303 8.66 13.24 10.09
C PRO A 303 8.72 12.00 9.21
N GLU A 304 9.85 11.78 8.54
CA GLU A 304 10.03 10.63 7.64
C GLU A 304 11.47 10.11 7.67
N MET A 305 11.64 8.78 7.65
CA MET A 305 12.97 8.14 7.49
C MET A 305 13.42 8.13 6.02
N ASN A 306 13.30 9.27 5.35
CA ASN A 306 13.69 9.50 3.95
C ASN A 306 14.00 11.00 3.72
N MET A 307 14.33 11.39 2.49
CA MET A 307 14.60 12.80 2.10
C MET A 307 13.35 13.63 1.75
N GLY A 308 12.21 13.33 2.38
CA GLY A 308 10.95 14.04 2.22
C GLY A 308 10.17 13.58 0.99
N GLN A 309 9.61 12.37 1.03
CA GLN A 309 8.76 11.83 -0.03
C GLN A 309 7.28 12.16 0.20
N LEU A 310 6.71 11.77 1.35
CA LEU A 310 5.31 12.06 1.67
C LEU A 310 5.10 13.57 1.88
N SER A 311 6.06 14.26 2.49
CA SER A 311 6.01 15.70 2.72
C SER A 311 5.86 16.52 1.43
N ARG A 312 6.33 16.02 0.28
CA ARG A 312 6.08 16.65 -1.02
C ARG A 312 4.61 16.57 -1.42
N GLU A 313 3.93 15.45 -1.15
CA GLU A 313 2.49 15.33 -1.39
C GLU A 313 1.67 16.20 -0.44
N VAL A 314 2.08 16.28 0.83
CA VAL A 314 1.46 17.21 1.80
C VAL A 314 1.61 18.65 1.32
N LYS A 315 2.82 19.07 0.90
CA LYS A 315 3.07 20.40 0.33
C LYS A 315 2.25 20.65 -0.93
N ARG A 316 2.13 19.66 -1.82
CA ARG A 316 1.34 19.73 -3.06
C ARG A 316 -0.13 20.08 -2.80
N VAL A 317 -0.70 19.63 -1.68
CA VAL A 317 -2.11 19.90 -1.33
C VAL A 317 -2.29 21.05 -0.33
N ASN A 318 -1.20 21.63 0.19
CA ASN A 318 -1.24 22.66 1.22
C ASN A 318 -1.80 24.00 0.75
N GLN A 319 -1.69 24.38 -0.53
CA GLN A 319 -2.26 25.64 -1.08
C GLN A 319 -2.03 26.91 -0.23
N GLY A 320 -0.97 26.95 0.60
CA GLY A 320 -0.68 28.06 1.51
C GLY A 320 -1.46 28.08 2.83
N ALA A 321 -2.19 27.01 3.17
CA ALA A 321 -3.04 26.94 4.36
C ALA A 321 -2.26 26.97 5.68
N CYS A 322 -1.12 26.29 5.77
CA CYS A 322 -0.28 26.30 6.96
C CYS A 322 1.23 26.20 6.65
N GLN A 323 2.08 26.39 7.66
CA GLN A 323 3.51 26.11 7.54
C GLN A 323 3.75 24.59 7.46
N ILE A 324 4.54 24.10 6.50
CA ILE A 324 4.97 22.69 6.47
C ILE A 324 6.43 22.59 6.91
N ARG A 325 6.68 21.86 7.99
CA ARG A 325 8.01 21.52 8.49
C ARG A 325 8.32 20.07 8.18
N THR A 326 9.48 19.82 7.57
CA THR A 326 9.94 18.46 7.25
C THR A 326 10.99 18.04 8.27
N LEU A 327 10.82 16.86 8.86
CA LEU A 327 11.81 16.26 9.77
C LEU A 327 12.32 14.96 9.13
N ASN A 328 13.40 15.09 8.37
CA ASN A 328 13.94 14.01 7.54
C ASN A 328 15.13 13.34 8.22
N ARG A 329 15.19 12.00 8.16
CA ARG A 329 16.31 11.22 8.69
C ARG A 329 16.65 10.07 7.74
N VAL A 330 17.94 9.83 7.48
CA VAL A 330 18.39 8.83 6.49
C VAL A 330 19.58 7.99 6.95
N ASP A 331 19.99 8.14 8.21
CA ASP A 331 21.17 7.49 8.80
C ASP A 331 20.89 6.07 9.33
N GLY A 332 19.79 5.45 8.91
CA GLY A 332 19.39 4.12 9.36
C GLY A 332 18.90 4.07 10.81
N ARG A 333 18.50 5.20 11.40
CA ARG A 333 17.98 5.26 12.77
C ARG A 333 16.56 5.82 12.79
N LEU A 334 15.79 5.38 13.78
CA LEU A 334 14.45 5.88 14.01
C LEU A 334 14.48 7.37 14.41
N ILE A 335 13.50 8.14 13.95
CA ILE A 335 13.24 9.49 14.46
C ILE A 335 12.68 9.35 15.89
N THR A 336 13.35 9.95 16.87
CA THR A 336 12.96 9.82 18.28
C THR A 336 11.78 10.74 18.62
N PRO A 337 10.99 10.41 19.67
CA PRO A 337 9.96 11.31 20.17
C PRO A 337 10.49 12.70 20.51
N ASP A 338 11.67 12.80 21.13
CA ASP A 338 12.28 14.10 21.48
C ASP A 338 12.55 14.98 20.26
N GLN A 339 13.02 14.40 19.15
CA GLN A 339 13.26 15.16 17.92
C GLN A 339 11.95 15.75 17.36
N ILE A 340 10.86 14.99 17.43
CA ILE A 340 9.53 15.44 16.99
C ILE A 340 8.99 16.49 17.96
N LEU A 341 9.16 16.29 19.27
CA LEU A 341 8.75 17.24 20.31
C LEU A 341 9.44 18.59 20.15
N THR A 342 10.77 18.60 19.94
CA THR A 342 11.51 19.83 19.66
C THR A 342 10.95 20.53 18.42
N SER A 343 10.64 19.79 17.35
CA SER A 343 10.04 20.39 16.15
C SER A 343 8.64 20.98 16.41
N ILE A 344 7.85 20.36 17.31
CA ILE A 344 6.56 20.91 17.77
C ILE A 344 6.76 22.21 18.55
N GLU A 345 7.69 22.22 19.51
CA GLU A 345 8.00 23.41 20.33
C GLU A 345 8.46 24.58 19.45
N GLU A 346 9.35 24.33 18.50
CA GLU A 346 9.83 25.35 17.55
C GLU A 346 8.73 25.84 16.59
N ALA A 347 7.67 25.07 16.35
CA ALA A 347 6.55 25.45 15.49
C ALA A 347 5.52 26.32 16.21
N LEU A 348 5.45 26.21 17.53
CA LEU A 348 4.57 27.00 18.39
C LEU A 348 5.23 28.29 18.88
N ALA A 349 6.55 28.30 19.04
CA ALA A 349 7.36 29.51 19.19
C ALA A 349 7.12 30.47 18.01
#